data_AF-A0A7W1J5A5-F1
#
_entry.id   AF-A0A7W1J5A5-F1
#
_cell.length_a   1.000
_cell.length_b   1.000
_cell.length_c   1.000
_cell.angle_alpha   90.00
_cell.angle_beta   90.00
_cell.angle_gamma   90.00
#
_symmetry.space_group_name_H-M   'P 1'
#
loop_
_entity.id
_entity.type
_entity.pdbx_description
1 polymer ?
#
loop_
_entity_poly.entity_id
_entity_poly.type
_entity_poly.pdbx_seq_one_letter_code
_entity_poly.pdbx_strand_id
1 'polypeptide(L)'
;MTTTTTTTTTTAIGVDPHPASYTAAALDASTGKVLDAVTVENDREGHERLLSWAGAFPGRRWAVEGAANPFVSAFAGRLLAEGEPVTDVPPSLTSQYRSKRGRKKNDEVDAINAARASLANPELPGYDPGPHQEELKLLSRTRDRLAVELKAKRMALKAQPEGSPVRCALERVAACLAEEVKALDALLAELVEEVEPEVLEVQGVGPVLGATILAEVGDVSRFPSADRFASYCGGSPVDRSSGKKTKGRVGVNPGGNRRMNRVLHLIGRVRLRLDPRSKALFSRKRAEGKTLREAWRVLKTYIARELYRTLKALKEGRDLAPIAA
;
A
#
# COMPACT_ATOMS: atom_id res chain seq x y z
N MET A 1 -51.89 -14.31 -11.86
CA MET A 1 -50.59 -14.61 -11.24
C MET A 1 -49.67 -13.44 -11.51
N THR A 2 -49.63 -12.48 -10.59
CA THR A 2 -48.70 -11.35 -10.64
C THR A 2 -47.36 -11.83 -10.09
N THR A 3 -46.37 -11.97 -10.97
CA THR A 3 -44.98 -12.17 -10.59
C THR A 3 -44.46 -10.88 -9.98
N THR A 4 -44.40 -10.83 -8.65
CA THR A 4 -43.70 -9.77 -7.92
C THR A 4 -42.21 -9.93 -8.20
N THR A 5 -41.69 -9.13 -9.12
CA THR A 5 -40.24 -9.00 -9.31
C THR A 5 -39.68 -8.37 -8.04
N THR A 6 -39.17 -9.19 -7.12
CA THR A 6 -38.44 -8.69 -5.95
C THR A 6 -37.17 -8.03 -6.46
N THR A 7 -37.20 -6.71 -6.62
CA THR A 7 -36.02 -5.91 -6.93
C THR A 7 -34.99 -6.20 -5.83
N THR A 8 -33.98 -7.00 -6.14
CA THR A 8 -32.91 -7.30 -5.17
C THR A 8 -32.12 -6.02 -4.95
N THR A 9 -32.44 -5.31 -3.87
CA THR A 9 -31.75 -4.07 -3.51
C THR A 9 -30.31 -4.39 -3.17
N THR A 10 -29.37 -3.97 -4.04
CA THR A 10 -27.94 -4.09 -3.79
C THR A 10 -27.57 -3.31 -2.53
N THR A 11 -26.75 -3.90 -1.67
CA THR A 11 -26.30 -3.28 -0.41
C THR A 11 -24.79 -3.07 -0.45
N ALA A 12 -24.31 -1.92 0.03
CA ALA A 12 -22.89 -1.70 0.30
C ALA A 12 -22.63 -1.79 1.80
N ILE A 13 -21.72 -2.66 2.21
CA ILE A 13 -21.30 -2.80 3.61
C ILE A 13 -19.93 -2.17 3.75
N GLY A 14 -19.85 -1.06 4.48
CA GLY A 14 -18.60 -0.38 4.77
C GLY A 14 -17.99 -0.83 6.09
N VAL A 15 -16.67 -0.94 6.17
CA VAL A 15 -15.94 -1.33 7.38
C VAL A 15 -14.67 -0.48 7.53
N ASP A 16 -14.42 0.03 8.75
CA ASP A 16 -13.13 0.58 9.17
C ASP A 16 -12.53 -0.31 10.27
N PRO A 17 -11.72 -1.33 9.91
CA PRO A 17 -11.30 -2.34 10.87
C PRO A 17 -10.31 -1.79 11.89
N HIS A 18 -10.61 -1.95 13.18
CA HIS A 18 -9.72 -1.62 14.29
C HIS A 18 -9.06 -2.90 14.83
N PRO A 19 -7.83 -2.86 15.39
CA PRO A 19 -7.16 -4.05 15.90
C PRO A 19 -7.94 -4.85 16.95
N ALA A 20 -8.86 -4.21 17.69
CA ALA A 20 -9.65 -4.86 18.73
C ALA A 20 -11.07 -5.25 18.27
N SER A 21 -11.65 -4.53 17.31
CA SER A 21 -13.04 -4.70 16.92
C SER A 21 -13.30 -4.26 15.47
N TYR A 22 -14.36 -4.78 14.89
CA TYR A 22 -14.84 -4.41 13.56
C TYR A 22 -16.19 -3.73 13.68
N THR A 23 -16.29 -2.51 13.17
CA THR A 23 -17.58 -1.84 12.96
C THR A 23 -17.92 -1.87 11.49
N ALA A 24 -19.10 -2.41 11.17
CA ALA A 24 -19.63 -2.51 9.82
C ALA A 24 -20.97 -1.78 9.72
N ALA A 25 -21.22 -1.12 8.59
CA ALA A 25 -22.47 -0.40 8.32
C ALA A 25 -23.01 -0.76 6.93
N ALA A 26 -24.25 -1.25 6.87
CA ALA A 26 -24.95 -1.60 5.63
C ALA A 26 -25.73 -0.41 5.11
N LEU A 27 -25.53 -0.05 3.85
CA LEU A 27 -26.22 1.03 3.15
C LEU A 27 -26.94 0.48 1.91
N ASP A 28 -28.16 0.96 1.69
CA ASP A 28 -28.87 0.78 0.43
C ASP A 28 -28.09 1.45 -0.70
N ALA A 29 -27.70 0.69 -1.73
CA ALA A 29 -26.84 1.21 -2.79
C ALA A 29 -27.53 2.25 -3.68
N SER A 30 -28.86 2.26 -3.74
CA SER A 30 -29.64 3.17 -4.59
C SER A 30 -29.92 4.51 -3.90
N THR A 31 -30.17 4.47 -2.59
CA THR A 31 -30.55 5.67 -1.81
C THR A 31 -29.42 6.20 -0.94
N GLY A 32 -28.40 5.40 -0.66
CA GLY A 32 -27.33 5.72 0.29
C GLY A 32 -27.81 5.76 1.75
N LYS A 33 -29.04 5.30 2.03
CA LYS A 33 -29.62 5.24 3.37
C LYS A 33 -28.95 4.12 4.17
N VAL A 34 -28.58 4.40 5.42
CA VAL A 34 -28.11 3.38 6.35
C VAL A 34 -29.28 2.45 6.69
N LEU A 35 -29.07 1.15 6.46
CA LEU A 35 -30.02 0.08 6.76
C LEU A 35 -29.82 -0.42 8.18
N ASP A 36 -28.57 -0.71 8.54
CA ASP A 36 -28.18 -1.22 9.86
C ASP A 36 -26.66 -1.08 10.09
N ALA A 37 -26.21 -1.26 11.33
CA ALA A 37 -24.80 -1.31 11.68
C ALA A 37 -24.53 -2.29 12.82
N VAL A 38 -23.35 -2.92 12.80
CA VAL A 38 -22.91 -3.88 13.82
C VAL A 38 -21.46 -3.61 14.23
N THR A 39 -21.17 -3.82 15.51
CA THR A 39 -19.80 -3.88 16.03
C THR A 39 -19.57 -5.26 16.63
N VAL A 40 -18.46 -5.89 16.23
CA VAL A 40 -18.03 -7.21 16.70
C VAL A 40 -16.58 -7.18 17.17
N GLU A 41 -16.21 -8.09 18.06
CA GLU A 41 -14.81 -8.26 18.48
C GLU A 41 -13.95 -8.81 17.32
N ASN A 42 -12.66 -8.50 17.34
CA ASN A 42 -11.69 -9.05 16.39
C ASN A 42 -11.24 -10.46 16.81
N ASP A 43 -12.16 -11.41 16.74
CA ASP A 43 -11.90 -12.82 16.94
C ASP A 43 -12.76 -13.67 15.98
N ARG A 44 -12.68 -14.99 16.14
CA ARG A 44 -13.42 -15.93 15.30
C ARG A 44 -14.93 -15.79 15.47
N GLU A 45 -15.40 -15.68 16.71
CA GLU A 45 -16.84 -15.60 17.02
C GLU A 45 -17.44 -14.28 16.50
N GLY A 46 -16.71 -13.17 16.68
CA GLY A 46 -17.06 -11.88 16.12
C GLY A 46 -17.15 -11.91 14.60
N HIS A 47 -16.23 -12.62 13.92
CA HIS A 47 -16.29 -12.80 12.48
C HIS A 47 -17.52 -13.61 12.03
N GLU A 48 -17.84 -14.72 12.70
CA GLU A 48 -19.03 -15.52 12.41
C GLU A 48 -20.32 -14.70 12.63
N ARG A 49 -20.38 -13.90 13.70
CA ARG A 49 -21.48 -12.96 13.95
C ARG A 49 -21.61 -11.90 12.88
N LEU A 50 -20.49 -11.37 12.39
CA LEU A 50 -20.48 -10.38 11.31
C LEU A 50 -21.05 -10.96 10.01
N LEU A 51 -20.66 -12.18 9.63
CA LEU A 51 -21.18 -12.85 8.44
C LEU A 51 -22.67 -13.20 8.58
N SER A 52 -23.09 -13.64 9.76
CA SER A 52 -24.50 -13.89 10.07
C SER A 52 -25.34 -12.62 9.93
N TRP A 53 -24.88 -11.49 10.47
CA TRP A 53 -25.50 -10.18 10.28
C TRP A 53 -25.54 -9.77 8.79
N ALA A 54 -24.43 -9.97 8.08
CA ALA A 54 -24.33 -9.66 6.65
C ALA A 54 -25.27 -10.51 5.78
N GLY A 55 -25.65 -11.70 6.26
CA GLY A 55 -26.62 -12.60 5.64
C GLY A 55 -28.00 -11.97 5.38
N ALA A 56 -28.37 -10.94 6.13
CA ALA A 56 -29.62 -10.18 5.92
C ALA A 56 -29.61 -9.33 4.63
N PHE A 57 -28.45 -9.14 4.01
CA PHE A 57 -28.26 -8.26 2.85
C PHE A 57 -27.84 -9.07 1.61
N PRO A 58 -28.79 -9.57 0.79
CA PRO A 58 -28.47 -10.27 -0.44
C PRO A 58 -27.83 -9.33 -1.47
N GLY A 59 -26.84 -9.81 -2.22
CA GLY A 59 -26.11 -8.98 -3.19
C GLY A 59 -25.24 -7.89 -2.55
N ARG A 60 -24.82 -8.08 -1.28
CA ARG A 60 -23.90 -7.19 -0.58
C ARG A 60 -22.56 -7.07 -1.30
N ARG A 61 -21.95 -5.89 -1.20
CA ARG A 61 -20.56 -5.63 -1.59
C ARG A 61 -19.82 -5.03 -0.42
N TRP A 62 -18.65 -5.58 -0.09
CA TRP A 62 -17.85 -5.08 1.02
C TRP A 62 -16.92 -3.95 0.57
N ALA A 63 -16.93 -2.86 1.33
CA ALA A 63 -16.10 -1.69 1.16
C ALA A 63 -15.21 -1.56 2.41
N VAL A 64 -14.00 -2.11 2.33
CA VAL A 64 -13.09 -2.17 3.48
C VAL A 64 -12.07 -1.04 3.36
N GLU A 65 -12.02 -0.18 4.37
CA GLU A 65 -11.02 0.89 4.41
C GLU A 65 -9.61 0.30 4.59
N GLY A 66 -8.75 0.54 3.59
CA GLY A 66 -7.37 0.09 3.60
C GLY A 66 -7.23 -1.43 3.69
N ALA A 67 -7.96 -2.19 2.87
CA ALA A 67 -7.91 -3.65 2.82
C ALA A 67 -6.48 -4.21 2.70
N ALA A 68 -5.59 -3.47 2.01
CA ALA A 68 -4.19 -3.83 1.86
C ALA A 68 -3.30 -3.56 3.10
N ASN A 69 -3.80 -2.91 4.15
CA ASN A 69 -3.09 -2.63 5.40
C ASN A 69 -2.85 -3.94 6.17
N PRO A 70 -1.64 -4.22 6.71
CA PRO A 70 -1.35 -5.48 7.41
C PRO A 70 -2.30 -5.86 8.54
N PHE A 71 -2.87 -4.90 9.26
CA PHE A 71 -3.83 -5.17 10.33
C PHE A 71 -5.23 -5.52 9.80
N VAL A 72 -5.52 -5.09 8.57
CA VAL A 72 -6.80 -5.24 7.90
C VAL A 72 -6.79 -6.39 6.90
N SER A 73 -5.64 -6.72 6.32
CA SER A 73 -5.53 -7.71 5.24
C SER A 73 -5.98 -9.09 5.70
N ALA A 74 -5.68 -9.47 6.94
CA ALA A 74 -6.19 -10.70 7.53
C ALA A 74 -7.72 -10.73 7.63
N PHE A 75 -8.36 -9.60 7.93
CA PHE A 75 -9.82 -9.47 7.92
C PHE A 75 -10.38 -9.57 6.49
N ALA A 76 -9.81 -8.81 5.56
CA ALA A 76 -10.21 -8.84 4.15
C ALA A 76 -10.00 -10.23 3.52
N GLY A 77 -8.91 -10.91 3.87
CA GLY A 77 -8.60 -12.27 3.42
C GLY A 77 -9.60 -13.30 3.92
N ARG A 78 -10.08 -13.18 5.18
CA ARG A 78 -11.16 -14.04 5.69
C ARG A 78 -12.47 -13.83 4.94
N LEU A 79 -12.85 -12.58 4.66
CA LEU A 79 -14.02 -12.29 3.81
C LEU A 79 -13.89 -12.95 2.43
N LEU A 80 -12.74 -12.80 1.78
CA LEU A 80 -12.48 -13.41 0.47
C LEU A 80 -12.55 -14.95 0.53
N ALA A 81 -12.03 -15.58 1.59
CA ALA A 81 -12.07 -17.03 1.77
C ALA A 81 -13.51 -17.57 1.91
N GLU A 82 -14.43 -16.76 2.43
CA GLU A 82 -15.86 -17.06 2.53
C GLU A 82 -16.65 -16.67 1.25
N GLY A 83 -15.94 -16.28 0.19
CA GLY A 83 -16.54 -15.89 -1.09
C GLY A 83 -17.15 -14.48 -1.12
N GLU A 84 -16.84 -13.65 -0.13
CA GLU A 84 -17.32 -12.26 -0.06
C GLU A 84 -16.43 -11.34 -0.91
N PRO A 85 -16.95 -10.68 -1.96
CA PRO A 85 -16.16 -9.75 -2.76
C PRO A 85 -15.87 -8.48 -1.95
N VAL A 86 -14.58 -8.15 -1.84
CA VAL A 86 -14.08 -6.96 -1.12
C VAL A 86 -13.63 -5.90 -2.12
N THR A 87 -13.90 -4.63 -1.82
CA THR A 87 -13.35 -3.45 -2.49
C THR A 87 -12.40 -2.74 -1.51
N ASP A 88 -11.15 -2.50 -1.92
CA ASP A 88 -10.18 -1.70 -1.14
C ASP A 88 -10.54 -0.21 -1.24
N VAL A 89 -11.00 0.38 -0.15
CA VAL A 89 -11.28 1.81 -0.08
C VAL A 89 -10.06 2.55 0.48
N PRO A 90 -9.40 3.44 -0.28
CA PRO A 90 -8.24 4.15 0.24
C PRO A 90 -8.62 5.06 1.42
N PRO A 91 -7.86 5.09 2.53
CA PRO A 91 -8.13 6.00 3.66
C PRO A 91 -8.13 7.50 3.30
N SER A 92 -7.41 7.87 2.23
CA SER A 92 -7.45 9.23 1.72
C SER A 92 -8.81 9.60 1.09
N LEU A 93 -9.57 8.61 0.62
CA LEU A 93 -10.88 8.78 0.00
C LEU A 93 -11.95 8.96 1.09
N THR A 94 -11.96 8.11 2.12
CA THR A 94 -12.86 8.22 3.29
C THR A 94 -12.70 9.56 4.00
N SER A 95 -11.48 10.09 4.06
CA SER A 95 -11.20 11.42 4.64
C SER A 95 -11.92 12.58 3.95
N GLN A 96 -12.30 12.45 2.66
CA GLN A 96 -13.04 13.48 1.92
C GLN A 96 -14.53 13.51 2.28
N TYR A 97 -15.06 12.37 2.73
CA TYR A 97 -16.44 12.22 3.19
C TYR A 97 -16.60 12.53 4.68
N ARG A 98 -15.48 12.72 5.42
CA ARG A 98 -15.52 13.22 6.80
C ARG A 98 -16.01 14.67 6.84
N SER A 99 -17.04 14.93 7.66
CA SER A 99 -17.49 16.28 7.98
C SER A 99 -16.34 17.11 8.57
N LYS A 100 -16.05 18.27 7.97
CA LYS A 100 -15.10 19.27 8.54
C LYS A 100 -15.61 19.91 9.84
N ARG A 101 -16.86 19.68 10.23
CA ARG A 101 -17.45 20.17 11.48
C ARG A 101 -17.59 19.04 12.50
N GLY A 102 -16.69 19.05 13.48
CA GLY A 102 -16.96 18.87 14.91
C GLY A 102 -17.62 17.58 15.43
N ARG A 103 -17.85 16.54 14.64
CA ARG A 103 -18.28 15.24 15.20
C ARG A 103 -17.06 14.47 15.68
N LYS A 104 -17.08 14.08 16.96
CA LYS A 104 -16.10 13.19 17.60
C LYS A 104 -15.96 11.93 16.73
N LYS A 105 -14.73 11.45 16.55
CA LYS A 105 -14.42 10.21 15.81
C LYS A 105 -15.33 9.09 16.33
N ASN A 106 -16.10 8.45 15.45
CA ASN A 106 -17.01 7.35 15.76
C ASN A 106 -16.81 6.28 14.69
N ASP A 107 -16.52 5.05 15.11
CA ASP A 107 -16.17 3.93 14.21
C ASP A 107 -17.32 3.58 13.26
N GLU A 108 -18.58 3.79 13.68
CA GLU A 108 -19.76 3.66 12.81
C GLU A 108 -19.75 4.70 11.68
N VAL A 109 -19.34 5.94 11.97
CA VAL A 109 -19.25 6.99 10.96
C VAL A 109 -18.14 6.68 9.96
N ASP A 110 -17.01 6.13 10.41
CA ASP A 110 -15.93 5.72 9.53
C ASP A 110 -16.37 4.54 8.63
N ALA A 111 -17.08 3.54 9.17
CA ALA A 111 -17.71 2.45 8.39
C ALA A 111 -18.71 2.97 7.34
N ILE A 112 -19.61 3.89 7.71
CA ILE A 112 -20.55 4.54 6.78
C ILE A 112 -19.80 5.30 5.68
N ASN A 113 -18.71 5.98 6.02
CA ASN A 113 -17.89 6.71 5.03
C ASN A 113 -17.20 5.76 4.05
N ALA A 114 -16.73 4.60 4.49
CA ALA A 114 -16.18 3.57 3.62
C ALA A 114 -17.24 3.06 2.61
N ALA A 115 -18.45 2.76 3.08
CA ALA A 115 -19.57 2.37 2.20
C ALA A 115 -19.91 3.45 1.18
N ARG A 116 -20.06 4.70 1.62
CA ARG A 116 -20.37 5.85 0.75
C ARG A 116 -19.27 6.10 -0.29
N ALA A 117 -18.01 5.99 0.13
CA ALA A 117 -16.89 6.18 -0.77
C ALA A 117 -16.89 5.11 -1.89
N SER A 118 -17.20 3.85 -1.56
CA SER A 118 -17.36 2.78 -2.56
C SER A 118 -18.55 3.04 -3.49
N LEU A 119 -19.72 3.41 -2.95
CA LEU A 119 -20.90 3.73 -3.77
C LEU A 119 -20.66 4.88 -4.74
N ALA A 120 -19.94 5.92 -4.29
CA ALA A 120 -19.62 7.08 -5.12
C ALA A 120 -18.51 6.83 -6.15
N ASN A 121 -17.76 5.73 -6.02
CA ASN A 121 -16.65 5.37 -6.91
C ASN A 121 -16.81 3.90 -7.33
N PRO A 122 -17.87 3.57 -8.12
CA PRO A 122 -18.18 2.19 -8.51
C PRO A 122 -17.07 1.54 -9.36
N GLU A 123 -16.17 2.33 -9.93
CA GLU A 123 -14.99 1.90 -10.67
C GLU A 123 -13.81 1.45 -9.78
N LEU A 124 -13.95 1.56 -8.45
CA LEU A 124 -12.91 1.07 -7.55
C LEU A 124 -12.68 -0.44 -7.79
N PRO A 125 -11.41 -0.84 -7.92
CA PRO A 125 -11.07 -2.24 -8.17
C PRO A 125 -11.41 -3.10 -6.95
N GLY A 126 -11.76 -4.36 -7.21
CA GLY A 126 -11.81 -5.37 -6.16
C GLY A 126 -10.46 -5.52 -5.46
N TYR A 127 -10.50 -5.85 -4.18
CA TYR A 127 -9.32 -6.27 -3.43
C TYR A 127 -9.04 -7.73 -3.77
N ASP A 128 -7.99 -7.95 -4.53
CA ASP A 128 -7.46 -9.27 -4.88
C ASP A 128 -5.98 -9.30 -4.49
N PRO A 129 -5.65 -9.71 -3.26
CA PRO A 129 -4.28 -9.96 -2.88
C PRO A 129 -3.86 -11.26 -3.57
N GLY A 130 -3.18 -11.15 -4.71
CA GLY A 130 -2.61 -12.32 -5.39
C GLY A 130 -1.86 -13.23 -4.41
N PRO A 131 -1.70 -14.53 -4.73
CA PRO A 131 -1.42 -15.59 -3.76
C PRO A 131 -0.22 -15.34 -2.85
N HIS A 132 0.80 -14.63 -3.35
CA HIS A 132 2.03 -14.36 -2.61
C HIS A 132 2.11 -12.95 -2.02
N GLN A 133 1.11 -12.08 -2.21
CA GLN A 133 1.20 -10.69 -1.77
C GLN A 133 1.31 -10.57 -0.25
N GLU A 134 0.54 -11.37 0.51
CA GLU A 134 0.60 -11.35 1.97
C GLU A 134 1.92 -11.89 2.51
N GLU A 135 2.43 -12.98 1.91
CA GLU A 135 3.72 -13.56 2.23
C GLU A 135 4.87 -12.57 1.97
N LEU A 136 4.90 -11.96 0.78
CA LEU A 136 5.84 -10.89 0.43
C LEU A 136 5.76 -9.72 1.40
N LYS A 137 4.55 -9.33 1.82
CA LYS A 137 4.37 -8.27 2.84
C LYS A 137 4.97 -8.69 4.17
N LEU A 138 4.70 -9.91 4.64
CA LEU A 138 5.19 -10.42 5.92
C LEU A 138 6.72 -10.50 5.92
N LEU A 139 7.31 -11.18 4.94
CA LEU A 139 8.75 -11.36 4.81
C LEU A 139 9.48 -10.01 4.70
N SER A 140 9.04 -9.13 3.78
CA SER A 140 9.69 -7.83 3.58
C SER A 140 9.58 -6.91 4.81
N ARG A 141 8.45 -6.97 5.54
CA ARG A 141 8.26 -6.22 6.79
C ARG A 141 9.15 -6.72 7.91
N THR A 142 9.20 -8.02 8.13
CA THR A 142 10.02 -8.66 9.15
C THR A 142 11.49 -8.41 8.87
N ARG A 143 11.93 -8.63 7.63
CA ARG A 143 13.30 -8.33 7.19
C ARG A 143 13.70 -6.90 7.48
N ASP A 144 12.88 -5.92 7.10
CA ASP A 144 13.17 -4.50 7.36
C ASP A 144 13.28 -4.20 8.88
N ARG A 145 12.44 -4.83 9.71
CA ARG A 145 12.50 -4.68 11.18
C ARG A 145 13.81 -5.23 11.73
N LEU A 146 14.16 -6.47 11.38
CA LEU A 146 15.40 -7.10 11.83
C LEU A 146 16.65 -6.34 11.33
N ALA A 147 16.62 -5.81 10.11
CA ALA A 147 17.70 -4.98 9.59
C ALA A 147 17.89 -3.67 10.36
N VAL A 148 16.79 -3.06 10.85
CA VAL A 148 16.86 -1.88 11.73
C VAL A 148 17.47 -2.24 13.09
N GLU A 149 17.04 -3.36 13.68
CA GLU A 149 17.59 -3.85 14.95
C GLU A 149 19.08 -4.19 14.82
N LEU A 150 19.47 -4.90 13.76
CA LEU A 150 20.86 -5.22 13.45
C LEU A 150 21.71 -3.95 13.36
N LYS A 151 21.22 -2.92 12.65
CA LYS A 151 21.90 -1.64 12.56
C LYS A 151 22.06 -1.00 13.93
N ALA A 152 21.02 -1.01 14.76
CA ALA A 152 21.08 -0.46 16.10
C ALA A 152 22.12 -1.19 16.97
N LYS A 153 22.17 -2.53 16.94
CA LYS A 153 23.19 -3.31 17.69
C LYS A 153 24.60 -3.02 17.19
N ARG A 154 24.81 -2.95 15.87
CA ARG A 154 26.10 -2.57 15.28
C ARG A 154 26.55 -1.16 15.68
N MET A 155 25.63 -0.21 15.83
CA MET A 155 25.97 1.13 16.34
C MET A 155 26.31 1.10 17.83
N ALA A 156 25.55 0.35 18.63
CA ALA A 156 25.84 0.19 20.06
C ALA A 156 27.22 -0.43 20.31
N LEU A 157 27.64 -1.39 19.47
CA LEU A 157 28.97 -2.02 19.54
C LEU A 157 30.12 -1.02 19.45
N LYS A 158 29.97 0.04 18.65
CA LYS A 158 31.01 1.08 18.50
C LYS A 158 31.27 1.86 19.78
N ALA A 159 30.33 1.86 20.72
CA ALA A 159 30.44 2.54 22.00
C ALA A 159 30.98 1.64 23.12
N GLN A 160 31.17 0.33 22.87
CA GLN A 160 31.58 -0.62 23.91
C GLN A 160 33.09 -0.92 23.83
N PRO A 161 33.79 -0.96 24.97
CA PRO A 161 35.19 -1.39 25.03
C PRO A 161 35.38 -2.79 24.45
N GLU A 162 36.50 -3.00 23.76
CA GLU A 162 36.91 -4.32 23.30
C GLU A 162 37.02 -5.30 24.46
N GLY A 163 36.58 -6.55 24.26
CA GLY A 163 36.59 -7.60 25.27
C GLY A 163 35.56 -7.46 26.41
N SER A 164 34.78 -6.37 26.48
CA SER A 164 33.77 -6.24 27.54
C SER A 164 32.64 -7.27 27.41
N PRO A 165 32.10 -7.82 28.52
CA PRO A 165 30.97 -8.77 28.46
C PRO A 165 29.74 -8.23 27.72
N VAL A 166 29.49 -6.91 27.83
CA VAL A 166 28.40 -6.21 27.12
C VAL A 166 28.65 -6.24 25.61
N ARG A 167 29.88 -5.97 25.17
CA ARG A 167 30.25 -6.06 23.76
C ARG A 167 30.05 -7.47 23.22
N CYS A 168 30.56 -8.50 23.90
CA CYS A 168 30.40 -9.89 23.50
C CYS A 168 28.92 -10.28 23.37
N ALA A 169 28.06 -9.83 24.29
CA ALA A 169 26.62 -10.07 24.21
C ALA A 169 25.98 -9.40 22.97
N LEU A 170 26.33 -8.14 22.70
CA LEU A 170 25.84 -7.41 21.52
C LEU A 170 26.36 -8.00 20.21
N GLU A 171 27.59 -8.53 20.18
CA GLU A 171 28.18 -9.21 19.01
C GLU A 171 27.38 -10.47 18.67
N ARG A 172 27.06 -11.32 19.66
CA ARG A 172 26.23 -12.52 19.44
C ARG A 172 24.85 -12.17 18.88
N VAL A 173 24.19 -11.16 19.45
CA VAL A 173 22.86 -10.71 18.97
C VAL A 173 22.97 -10.13 17.55
N ALA A 174 23.99 -9.32 17.27
CA ALA A 174 24.19 -8.76 15.93
C ALA A 174 24.54 -9.84 14.89
N ALA A 175 25.27 -10.89 15.27
CA ALA A 175 25.56 -12.02 14.41
C ALA A 175 24.29 -12.81 14.09
N CYS A 176 23.49 -13.15 15.10
CA CYS A 176 22.20 -13.82 14.92
C CYS A 176 21.26 -13.01 14.00
N LEU A 177 21.06 -11.71 14.29
CA LEU A 177 20.25 -10.84 13.43
C LEU A 177 20.78 -10.73 11.99
N ALA A 178 22.10 -10.81 11.78
CA ALA A 178 22.69 -10.77 10.44
C ALA A 178 22.37 -12.03 9.64
N GLU A 179 22.45 -13.21 10.25
CA GLU A 179 22.08 -14.47 9.61
C GLU A 179 20.57 -14.52 9.29
N GLU A 180 19.71 -14.09 10.23
CA GLU A 180 18.26 -14.05 9.99
C GLU A 180 17.87 -13.08 8.88
N VAL A 181 18.49 -11.90 8.82
CA VAL A 181 18.26 -10.95 7.71
C VAL A 181 18.71 -11.56 6.38
N LYS A 182 19.83 -12.30 6.35
CA LYS A 182 20.33 -12.97 5.15
C LYS A 182 19.42 -14.10 4.70
N ALA A 183 18.89 -14.90 5.64
CA ALA A 183 17.92 -15.94 5.35
C ALA A 183 16.63 -15.36 4.74
N LEU A 184 16.10 -14.28 5.33
CA LEU A 184 14.95 -13.59 4.77
C LEU A 184 15.24 -12.94 3.40
N ASP A 185 16.46 -12.42 3.17
CA ASP A 185 16.87 -11.91 1.86
C ASP A 185 16.85 -13.01 0.79
N ALA A 186 17.22 -14.24 1.13
CA ALA A 186 17.17 -15.40 0.23
C ALA A 186 15.73 -15.82 -0.08
N LEU A 187 14.88 -15.96 0.95
CA LEU A 187 13.45 -16.29 0.77
C LEU A 187 12.73 -15.25 -0.09
N LEU A 188 13.02 -13.96 0.13
CA LEU A 188 12.48 -12.89 -0.70
C LEU A 188 12.96 -12.97 -2.15
N ALA A 189 14.16 -13.46 -2.40
CA ALA A 189 14.68 -13.62 -3.75
C ALA A 189 14.01 -14.78 -4.48
N GLU A 190 13.92 -15.94 -3.81
CA GLU A 190 13.21 -17.11 -4.33
C GLU A 190 11.76 -16.76 -4.68
N LEU A 191 11.05 -16.10 -3.77
CA LEU A 191 9.65 -15.73 -3.99
C LEU A 191 9.46 -14.69 -5.11
N VAL A 192 10.41 -13.79 -5.33
CA VAL A 192 10.33 -12.85 -6.46
C VAL A 192 10.56 -13.56 -7.79
N GLU A 193 11.53 -14.48 -7.83
CA GLU A 193 11.80 -15.31 -9.01
C GLU A 193 10.63 -16.22 -9.37
N GLU A 194 9.88 -16.69 -8.36
CA GLU A 194 8.65 -17.47 -8.56
C GLU A 194 7.48 -16.62 -9.06
N VAL A 195 7.30 -15.43 -8.49
CA VAL A 195 6.09 -14.62 -8.71
C VAL A 195 6.18 -13.75 -9.96
N GLU A 196 7.27 -13.00 -10.12
CA GLU A 196 7.42 -12.00 -11.19
C GLU A 196 8.91 -11.63 -11.35
N PRO A 197 9.75 -12.52 -11.92
CA PRO A 197 11.19 -12.30 -12.08
C PRO A 197 11.51 -11.04 -12.89
N GLU A 198 10.65 -10.66 -13.84
CA GLU A 198 10.83 -9.51 -14.73
C GLU A 198 10.84 -8.17 -13.99
N VAL A 199 10.34 -8.10 -12.75
CA VAL A 199 10.48 -6.89 -11.92
C VAL A 199 11.96 -6.56 -11.65
N LEU A 200 12.85 -7.57 -11.71
CA LEU A 200 14.29 -7.44 -11.49
C LEU A 200 15.02 -6.86 -12.71
N GLU A 201 14.41 -6.90 -13.90
CA GLU A 201 14.96 -6.27 -15.10
C GLU A 201 14.96 -4.74 -15.02
N VAL A 202 14.11 -4.18 -14.16
CA VAL A 202 14.04 -2.75 -13.94
C VAL A 202 15.32 -2.27 -13.27
N GLN A 203 16.13 -1.50 -13.99
CA GLN A 203 17.44 -1.02 -13.52
C GLN A 203 17.39 -0.47 -12.08
N GLY A 204 18.22 -1.02 -11.20
CA GLY A 204 18.31 -0.61 -9.80
C GLY A 204 17.26 -1.22 -8.87
N VAL A 205 16.40 -2.10 -9.38
CA VAL A 205 15.61 -3.04 -8.58
C VAL A 205 16.46 -4.30 -8.35
N GLY A 206 16.52 -4.74 -7.11
CA GLY A 206 17.06 -6.05 -6.74
C GLY A 206 16.03 -6.80 -5.89
N PRO A 207 16.28 -8.06 -5.52
CA PRO A 207 15.27 -8.96 -4.95
C PRO A 207 14.44 -8.36 -3.80
N VAL A 208 15.09 -7.78 -2.80
CA VAL A 208 14.40 -7.15 -1.66
C VAL A 208 13.51 -5.96 -2.08
N LEU A 209 13.98 -5.15 -3.05
CA LEU A 209 13.19 -4.03 -3.56
C LEU A 209 12.05 -4.52 -4.45
N GLY A 210 12.30 -5.53 -5.29
CA GLY A 210 11.30 -6.21 -6.11
C GLY A 210 10.18 -6.79 -5.25
N ALA A 211 10.53 -7.56 -4.22
CA ALA A 211 9.56 -8.08 -3.26
C ALA A 211 8.76 -6.98 -2.58
N THR A 212 9.40 -5.86 -2.19
CA THR A 212 8.69 -4.73 -1.59
C THR A 212 7.73 -4.08 -2.60
N ILE A 213 8.11 -3.99 -3.89
CA ILE A 213 7.24 -3.47 -4.95
C ILE A 213 6.02 -4.38 -5.09
N LEU A 214 6.21 -5.68 -5.30
CA LEU A 214 5.13 -6.66 -5.46
C LEU A 214 4.20 -6.67 -4.22
N ALA A 215 4.79 -6.65 -3.02
CA ALA A 215 4.04 -6.58 -1.76
C ALA A 215 3.13 -5.35 -1.66
N GLU A 216 3.63 -4.16 -1.98
CA GLU A 216 2.88 -2.91 -1.79
C GLU A 216 1.94 -2.60 -2.95
N VAL A 217 2.36 -2.92 -4.18
CA VAL A 217 1.55 -2.70 -5.39
C VAL A 217 0.43 -3.73 -5.49
N GLY A 218 0.72 -5.01 -5.27
CA GLY A 218 -0.22 -6.10 -5.62
C GLY A 218 -0.58 -6.01 -7.09
N ASP A 219 -1.87 -6.09 -7.39
CA ASP A 219 -2.35 -5.86 -8.75
C ASP A 219 -2.15 -4.40 -9.20
N VAL A 220 -1.29 -4.18 -10.20
CA VAL A 220 -1.03 -2.86 -10.79
C VAL A 220 -2.28 -2.25 -11.45
N SER A 221 -3.25 -3.06 -11.86
CA SER A 221 -4.46 -2.62 -12.55
C SER A 221 -5.37 -1.76 -11.68
N ARG A 222 -5.21 -1.85 -10.35
CA ARG A 222 -5.86 -0.95 -9.38
C ARG A 222 -5.51 0.53 -9.58
N PHE A 223 -4.44 0.82 -10.33
CA PHE A 223 -4.01 2.17 -10.65
C PHE A 223 -4.43 2.54 -12.08
N PRO A 224 -5.37 3.49 -12.27
CA PRO A 224 -5.90 3.81 -13.58
C PRO A 224 -4.88 4.54 -14.47
N SER A 225 -3.83 5.12 -13.89
CA SER A 225 -2.76 5.77 -14.66
C SER A 225 -1.42 5.79 -13.92
N ALA A 226 -0.34 5.97 -14.70
CA ALA A 226 1.02 6.13 -14.18
C ALA A 226 1.15 7.32 -13.20
N ASP A 227 0.32 8.36 -13.35
CA ASP A 227 0.30 9.51 -12.45
C ASP A 227 -0.38 9.20 -11.12
N ARG A 228 -1.46 8.41 -11.14
CA ARG A 228 -2.09 7.90 -9.91
C ARG A 228 -1.14 6.97 -9.17
N PHE A 229 -0.43 6.09 -9.89
CA PHE A 229 0.62 5.25 -9.32
C PHE A 229 1.77 6.08 -8.71
N ALA A 230 2.29 7.06 -9.44
CA ALA A 230 3.36 7.93 -8.94
C ALA A 230 2.91 8.75 -7.71
N SER A 231 1.63 9.16 -7.65
CA SER A 231 1.05 9.78 -6.46
C SER A 231 0.99 8.83 -5.27
N TYR A 232 0.54 7.58 -5.51
CA TYR A 232 0.52 6.51 -4.51
C TYR A 232 1.92 6.23 -3.95
N CYS A 233 2.96 6.14 -4.77
CA CYS A 233 4.34 5.97 -4.28
C CYS A 233 4.90 7.22 -3.57
N GLY A 234 4.17 8.33 -3.55
CA GLY A 234 4.63 9.64 -3.06
C GLY A 234 5.74 10.26 -3.92
N GLY A 235 5.87 9.82 -5.17
CA GLY A 235 6.77 10.39 -6.17
C GLY A 235 6.22 11.67 -6.79
N SER A 236 4.89 11.81 -6.88
CA SER A 236 4.26 13.04 -7.39
C SER A 236 4.22 14.14 -6.30
N PRO A 237 4.65 15.37 -6.62
CA PRO A 237 4.68 16.46 -5.66
C PRO A 237 3.29 17.11 -5.55
N VAL A 238 2.85 17.45 -4.33
CA VAL A 238 1.53 18.03 -4.06
C VAL A 238 1.67 19.53 -3.82
N ASP A 239 0.81 20.33 -4.46
CA ASP A 239 0.75 21.77 -4.21
C ASP A 239 0.28 22.04 -2.77
N ARG A 240 1.02 22.85 -2.02
CA ARG A 240 0.66 23.28 -0.67
C ARG A 240 0.30 24.76 -0.59
N SER A 241 0.00 25.41 -1.72
CA SER A 241 -0.41 26.81 -1.72
C SER A 241 -1.87 26.97 -1.28
N SER A 242 -2.09 27.42 -0.05
CA SER A 242 -3.37 27.95 0.42
C SER A 242 -3.36 29.48 0.28
N GLY A 243 -3.54 30.00 -0.94
CA GLY A 243 -3.73 31.44 -1.17
C GLY A 243 -2.97 32.02 -2.37
N LYS A 244 -3.55 33.09 -2.94
CA LYS A 244 -2.97 33.91 -4.01
C LYS A 244 -1.67 34.56 -3.49
N LYS A 245 -0.55 34.30 -4.17
CA LYS A 245 0.80 34.87 -3.98
C LYS A 245 1.76 34.08 -3.07
N THR A 246 2.39 33.06 -3.64
CA THR A 246 3.85 32.80 -3.62
C THR A 246 4.08 31.58 -4.49
N LYS A 247 5.16 31.54 -5.31
CA LYS A 247 5.51 30.39 -6.18
C LYS A 247 5.22 29.08 -5.44
N GLY A 248 4.27 28.30 -5.95
CA GLY A 248 3.63 27.18 -5.24
C GLY A 248 4.65 26.29 -4.56
N ARG A 249 4.63 26.25 -3.22
CA ARG A 249 5.50 25.35 -2.45
C ARG A 249 5.02 23.92 -2.68
N VAL A 250 5.64 23.24 -3.64
CA VAL A 250 5.31 21.83 -3.91
C VAL A 250 6.03 20.94 -2.89
N GLY A 251 5.24 20.21 -2.11
CA GLY A 251 5.69 19.36 -1.00
C GLY A 251 5.71 17.87 -1.35
N VAL A 252 6.30 17.07 -0.44
CA VAL A 252 6.13 15.60 -0.50
C VAL A 252 4.66 15.30 -0.22
N ASN A 253 4.05 14.41 -1.00
CA ASN A 253 2.71 13.90 -0.73
C ASN A 253 2.69 13.21 0.64
N PRO A 254 2.00 13.78 1.67
CA PRO A 254 1.99 13.17 2.98
C PRO A 254 1.21 11.84 3.02
N GLY A 255 0.25 11.65 2.10
CA GLY A 255 -0.57 10.44 1.99
C GLY A 255 -0.01 9.35 1.08
N GLY A 256 1.17 9.55 0.48
CA GLY A 256 1.81 8.51 -0.34
C GLY A 256 2.40 7.38 0.51
N ASN A 257 2.43 6.16 -0.04
CA ASN A 257 3.05 4.99 0.54
C ASN A 257 4.55 5.25 0.82
N ARG A 258 4.92 5.19 2.10
CA ARG A 258 6.28 5.51 2.57
C ARG A 258 7.30 4.44 2.23
N ARG A 259 6.89 3.17 2.18
CA ARG A 259 7.74 2.06 1.73
C ARG A 259 8.06 2.23 0.26
N MET A 260 7.06 2.46 -0.58
CA MET A 260 7.28 2.75 -2.00
C MET A 260 8.12 4.01 -2.23
N ASN A 261 7.94 5.08 -1.45
CA ASN A 261 8.80 6.26 -1.55
C ASN A 261 10.27 5.96 -1.25
N ARG A 262 10.53 5.13 -0.22
CA ARG A 262 11.86 4.65 0.15
C ARG A 262 12.44 3.79 -0.98
N VAL A 263 11.66 2.88 -1.54
CA VAL A 263 12.06 2.05 -2.69
C VAL A 263 12.49 2.94 -3.86
N LEU A 264 11.65 3.90 -4.28
CA LEU A 264 12.01 4.85 -5.36
C LEU A 264 13.28 5.64 -5.06
N HIS A 265 13.51 6.01 -3.80
CA HIS A 265 14.74 6.69 -3.40
C HIS A 265 15.97 5.77 -3.53
N LEU A 266 15.88 4.51 -3.08
CA LEU A 266 16.98 3.55 -3.16
C LEU A 266 17.30 3.20 -4.63
N ILE A 267 16.29 2.93 -5.45
CA ILE A 267 16.45 2.74 -6.90
C ILE A 267 17.14 3.97 -7.50
N GLY A 268 16.65 5.18 -7.19
CA GLY A 268 17.26 6.42 -7.69
C GLY A 268 18.72 6.59 -7.30
N ARG A 269 19.14 6.16 -6.09
CA ARG A 269 20.56 6.19 -5.70
C ARG A 269 21.42 5.24 -6.52
N VAL A 270 20.90 4.06 -6.83
CA VAL A 270 21.59 3.09 -7.70
C VAL A 270 21.66 3.62 -9.13
N ARG A 271 20.55 4.12 -9.67
CA ARG A 271 20.46 4.67 -11.02
C ARG A 271 21.37 5.89 -11.22
N LEU A 272 21.46 6.81 -10.27
CA LEU A 272 22.39 7.93 -10.38
C LEU A 272 23.88 7.50 -10.41
N ARG A 273 24.19 6.28 -9.98
CA ARG A 273 25.54 5.71 -10.11
C ARG A 273 25.73 4.96 -11.43
N LEU A 274 24.71 4.24 -11.89
CA LEU A 274 24.87 3.24 -12.96
C LEU A 274 24.11 3.56 -14.25
N ASP A 275 22.94 4.22 -14.19
CA ASP A 275 22.06 4.46 -15.34
C ASP A 275 22.33 5.82 -16.02
N PRO A 276 22.81 5.85 -17.28
CA PRO A 276 23.04 7.07 -18.02
C PRO A 276 21.77 7.92 -18.22
N ARG A 277 20.60 7.30 -18.41
CA ARG A 277 19.35 8.03 -18.67
C ARG A 277 18.91 8.83 -17.44
N SER A 278 18.89 8.19 -16.28
CA SER A 278 18.61 8.86 -15.00
C SER A 278 19.63 9.95 -14.67
N LYS A 279 20.93 9.72 -14.95
CA LYS A 279 21.97 10.75 -14.79
C LYS A 279 21.69 11.97 -15.68
N ALA A 280 21.41 11.75 -16.96
CA ALA A 280 21.11 12.82 -17.91
C ALA A 280 19.88 13.62 -17.50
N LEU A 281 18.78 12.95 -17.12
CA LEU A 281 17.57 13.59 -16.61
C LEU A 281 17.88 14.45 -15.38
N PHE A 282 18.61 13.90 -14.40
CA PHE A 282 18.91 14.59 -13.16
C PHE A 282 19.79 15.81 -13.38
N SER A 283 20.86 15.67 -14.16
CA SER A 283 21.76 16.78 -14.52
C SER A 283 21.04 17.87 -15.30
N ARG A 284 20.21 17.51 -16.30
CA ARG A 284 19.38 18.45 -17.04
C ARG A 284 18.46 19.25 -16.12
N LYS A 285 17.77 18.57 -15.19
CA LYS A 285 16.89 19.24 -14.23
C LYS A 285 17.63 20.15 -13.26
N ARG A 286 18.87 19.83 -12.89
CA ARG A 286 19.74 20.72 -12.11
C ARG A 286 20.18 21.94 -12.91
N ALA A 287 20.48 21.79 -14.20
CA ALA A 287 20.81 22.88 -15.11
C ALA A 287 19.62 23.83 -15.37
N GLU A 288 18.38 23.31 -15.37
CA GLU A 288 17.14 24.10 -15.41
C GLU A 288 16.86 24.92 -14.12
N GLY A 289 17.79 24.92 -13.14
CA GLY A 289 17.67 25.68 -11.90
C GLY A 289 16.90 24.97 -10.79
N LYS A 290 16.50 23.71 -10.95
CA LYS A 290 15.83 22.96 -9.86
C LYS A 290 16.80 22.68 -8.72
N THR A 291 16.31 22.81 -7.49
CA THR A 291 17.03 22.41 -6.28
C THR A 291 17.30 20.91 -6.28
N LEU A 292 18.25 20.45 -5.46
CA LEU A 292 18.57 19.03 -5.32
C LEU A 292 17.31 18.22 -4.99
N ARG A 293 16.48 18.72 -4.06
CA ARG A 293 15.23 18.06 -3.65
C ARG A 293 14.21 17.97 -4.80
N GLU A 294 14.11 19.00 -5.62
CA GLU A 294 13.19 19.01 -6.77
C GLU A 294 13.67 18.07 -7.89
N ALA A 295 14.97 18.04 -8.19
CA ALA A 295 15.54 17.09 -9.14
C ALA A 295 15.31 15.63 -8.68
N TRP A 296 15.49 15.35 -7.39
CA TRP A 296 15.16 14.05 -6.80
C TRP A 296 13.68 13.68 -6.93
N ARG A 297 12.77 14.64 -6.75
CA ARG A 297 11.33 14.38 -6.94
C ARG A 297 11.03 13.99 -8.37
N VAL A 298 11.55 14.75 -9.35
CA VAL A 298 11.39 14.44 -10.78
C VAL A 298 11.91 13.04 -11.09
N LEU A 299 13.11 12.69 -10.60
CA LEU A 299 13.68 11.35 -10.80
C LEU A 299 12.79 10.26 -10.19
N LYS A 300 12.27 10.45 -8.97
CA LYS A 300 11.36 9.48 -8.36
C LYS A 300 10.04 9.34 -9.12
N THR A 301 9.48 10.44 -9.63
CA THR A 301 8.29 10.39 -10.50
C THR A 301 8.58 9.62 -11.79
N TYR A 302 9.74 9.86 -12.40
CA TYR A 302 10.19 9.15 -13.60
C TYR A 302 10.29 7.63 -13.34
N ILE A 303 10.99 7.22 -12.29
CA ILE A 303 11.12 5.81 -11.90
C ILE A 303 9.75 5.19 -11.61
N ALA A 304 8.85 5.89 -10.92
CA ALA A 304 7.52 5.37 -10.62
C ALA A 304 6.69 5.13 -11.89
N ARG A 305 6.74 6.06 -12.85
CA ARG A 305 6.03 5.92 -14.13
C ARG A 305 6.61 4.79 -14.99
N GLU A 306 7.92 4.61 -14.95
CA GLU A 306 8.59 3.46 -15.57
C GLU A 306 8.14 2.14 -14.93
N LEU A 307 8.21 2.02 -13.60
CA LEU A 307 7.73 0.84 -12.87
C LEU A 307 6.27 0.50 -13.20
N TYR A 308 5.38 1.51 -13.25
CA TYR A 308 3.98 1.28 -13.64
C TYR A 308 3.86 0.66 -15.04
N ARG A 309 4.63 1.16 -16.02
CA ARG A 309 4.59 0.64 -17.38
C ARG A 309 5.13 -0.78 -17.46
N THR A 310 6.24 -1.06 -16.77
CA THR A 310 6.80 -2.43 -16.67
C THR A 310 5.76 -3.37 -16.07
N LEU A 311 5.27 -3.09 -14.86
CA LEU A 311 4.30 -3.96 -14.19
C LEU A 311 3.01 -4.15 -15.00
N LYS A 312 2.55 -3.10 -15.70
CA LYS A 312 1.37 -3.19 -16.57
C LYS A 312 1.62 -4.04 -17.81
N ALA A 313 2.79 -3.91 -18.45
CA ALA A 313 3.17 -4.73 -19.59
C ALA A 313 3.28 -6.22 -19.20
N LEU A 314 3.88 -6.50 -18.04
CA LEU A 314 3.98 -7.85 -17.48
C LEU A 314 2.61 -8.47 -17.26
N LYS A 315 1.70 -7.75 -16.58
CA LYS A 315 0.32 -8.21 -16.38
C LYS A 315 -0.42 -8.48 -17.69
N GLU A 316 -0.14 -7.71 -18.75
CA GLU A 316 -0.79 -7.85 -20.05
C GLU A 316 -0.08 -8.87 -20.97
N GLY A 317 0.99 -9.54 -20.51
CA GLY A 317 1.76 -10.50 -21.29
C GLY A 317 2.46 -9.88 -22.50
N ARG A 318 2.83 -8.59 -22.43
CA ARG A 318 3.46 -7.85 -23.53
C ARG A 318 4.96 -7.69 -23.31
N ASP A 319 5.73 -7.81 -24.39
CA ASP A 319 7.17 -7.52 -24.39
C ASP A 319 7.47 -6.11 -23.89
N LEU A 320 8.51 -5.99 -23.06
CA LEU A 320 8.97 -4.72 -22.50
C LEU A 320 9.52 -3.80 -23.60
N ALA A 321 8.68 -2.92 -24.13
CA ALA A 321 9.10 -1.93 -25.09
C ALA A 321 10.14 -0.96 -24.45
N PRO A 322 11.23 -0.60 -25.17
CA PRO A 322 12.23 0.31 -24.64
C PRO A 322 11.61 1.67 -24.34
N ILE A 323 11.77 2.13 -23.10
CA ILE A 323 11.21 3.40 -22.63
C ILE A 323 11.92 4.56 -23.34
N ALA A 324 11.15 5.40 -24.06
CA ALA A 324 11.64 6.65 -24.62
C ALA A 324 11.96 7.68 -23.51
N ALA A 325 13.07 8.41 -23.68
CA ALA A 325 13.69 9.31 -22.70
C ALA A 325 12.96 10.63 -22.45
#